data_AF-A0A8K0N7N6-F1
#
_entry.id   AF-A0A8K0N7N6-F1
#
_cell.length_a   1.000
_cell.length_b   1.000
_cell.length_c   1.000
_cell.angle_alpha   90.00
_cell.angle_beta   90.00
_cell.angle_gamma   90.00
#
_symmetry.space_group_name_H-M   'P 1'
#
loop_
_entity.id
_entity.type
_entity.pdbx_description
1 polymer ?
#
loop_
_entity_poly.entity_id
_entity_poly.type
_entity_poly.pdbx_seq_one_letter_code
_entity_poly.pdbx_strand_id
1 'polypeptide(L)'
;MQDVSCSVAHHPLGSLLNFLIHKIASPKRSKLPPSPPKFPIIGNLHQLLGSHPHRALHALSQKYGPLMLLKLGSVPTIIVSSAELAQEVMKTQDLIFASRPSLEPAGQLLYNSRDMIFAPSGEYWRQIKKLCIVQLLSAKRVQSFSIVRDEEVSQVIERIARCSSVGPVNLSRILNSFTSDLITRIALGRKFLGQERRKKLHRLIEETSALFGGFYVRDYFPWPGWLGKLSGTDGRVKRCFINWDAFLEEVIREHEDGKKDESGGDQNEDFVDVLLSLQKDTHKASASLETRSRQSFW
;
A
#
# COMPACT_ATOMS: atom_id res chain seq x y z
N MET A 1 -74.28 -0.74 30.93
CA MET A 1 -73.59 -0.60 29.63
C MET A 1 -72.12 -0.74 29.91
N GLN A 2 -71.47 -1.75 29.33
CA GLN A 2 -70.18 -2.31 29.74
C GLN A 2 -68.99 -1.44 29.33
N ASP A 3 -68.07 -1.22 30.27
CA ASP A 3 -66.71 -0.76 30.02
C ASP A 3 -65.87 -1.89 29.42
N VAL A 4 -65.37 -1.69 28.20
CA VAL A 4 -64.46 -2.61 27.53
C VAL A 4 -63.03 -2.25 27.93
N SER A 5 -62.50 -2.93 28.94
CA SER A 5 -61.08 -2.94 29.28
C SER A 5 -60.36 -3.89 28.32
N CYS A 6 -59.57 -3.34 27.39
CA CYS A 6 -58.79 -4.12 26.44
C CYS A 6 -57.51 -4.62 27.12
N SER A 7 -57.55 -5.87 27.60
CA SER A 7 -56.39 -6.57 28.17
C SER A 7 -55.40 -6.91 27.06
N VAL A 8 -54.26 -6.22 27.02
CA VAL A 8 -53.16 -6.54 26.12
C VAL A 8 -52.51 -7.83 26.60
N ALA A 9 -52.75 -8.92 25.86
CA ALA A 9 -52.13 -10.21 26.11
C ALA A 9 -50.60 -10.10 25.94
N HIS A 10 -49.86 -10.22 27.04
CA HIS A 10 -48.41 -10.36 27.01
C HIS A 10 -48.03 -11.74 26.45
N HIS A 11 -47.65 -11.78 25.16
CA HIS A 11 -47.14 -13.00 24.53
C HIS A 11 -45.80 -13.44 25.17
N PRO A 12 -45.67 -14.69 25.63
CA PRO A 12 -44.47 -15.19 26.32
C PRO A 12 -43.21 -15.16 25.44
N LEU A 13 -43.37 -15.22 24.12
CA LEU A 13 -42.29 -15.14 23.12
C LEU A 13 -41.56 -13.80 23.12
N GLY A 14 -42.27 -12.69 23.35
CA GLY A 14 -41.65 -11.36 23.42
C GLY A 14 -40.76 -11.19 24.66
N SER A 15 -41.18 -11.78 25.79
CA SER A 15 -40.38 -11.79 27.01
C SER A 15 -39.15 -12.70 26.90
N LEU A 16 -39.26 -13.82 26.16
CA LEU A 16 -38.15 -14.74 25.94
C LEU A 16 -37.10 -14.13 25.00
N LEU A 17 -37.53 -13.38 23.98
CA LEU A 17 -36.64 -12.63 23.09
C LEU A 17 -35.93 -11.50 23.84
N ASN A 18 -36.63 -10.71 24.65
CA ASN A 18 -36.02 -9.68 25.49
C ASN A 18 -35.09 -10.27 26.56
N PHE A 19 -35.44 -11.43 27.14
CA PHE A 19 -34.59 -12.15 28.09
C PHE A 19 -33.34 -12.70 27.42
N LEU A 20 -33.42 -13.24 26.20
CA LEU A 20 -32.27 -13.67 25.41
C LEU A 20 -31.40 -12.47 24.99
N ILE A 21 -32.00 -11.35 24.58
CA ILE A 21 -31.29 -10.11 24.26
C ILE A 21 -30.57 -9.56 25.51
N HIS A 22 -31.21 -9.57 26.69
CA HIS A 22 -30.59 -9.16 27.95
C HIS A 22 -29.54 -10.14 28.47
N LYS A 23 -29.68 -11.45 28.22
CA LYS A 23 -28.68 -12.46 28.60
C LYS A 23 -27.46 -12.47 27.68
N ILE A 24 -27.62 -12.05 26.41
CA ILE A 24 -26.51 -11.75 25.49
C ILE A 24 -25.86 -10.39 25.84
N ALA A 25 -26.61 -9.48 26.46
CA ALA A 25 -26.14 -8.17 26.91
C ALA A 25 -25.68 -8.13 28.38
N SER A 26 -25.09 -9.22 28.90
CA SER A 26 -24.31 -9.17 30.15
C SER A 26 -22.87 -8.80 29.81
N PRO A 27 -22.38 -7.58 30.14
CA PRO A 27 -20.99 -7.25 29.91
C PRO A 27 -20.18 -7.89 31.04
N LYS A 28 -19.69 -9.12 30.82
CA LYS A 28 -18.35 -9.42 31.33
C LYS A 28 -17.46 -8.31 30.76
N ARG A 29 -16.86 -7.46 31.61
CA ARG A 29 -15.97 -6.37 31.21
C ARG A 29 -14.89 -6.94 30.30
N SER A 30 -15.16 -6.88 29.00
CA SER A 30 -14.27 -7.33 27.96
C SER A 30 -13.08 -6.39 27.97
N LYS A 31 -11.86 -6.92 28.02
CA LYS A 31 -10.63 -6.14 27.86
C LYS A 31 -10.48 -5.55 26.45
N LEU A 32 -11.49 -5.69 25.59
CA LEU A 32 -11.46 -5.19 24.22
C LEU A 32 -11.92 -3.73 24.16
N PRO A 33 -11.39 -2.96 23.20
CA PRO A 33 -11.89 -1.62 22.92
C PRO A 33 -13.39 -1.61 22.60
N PRO A 34 -14.07 -0.47 22.79
CA PRO A 34 -15.44 -0.27 22.33
C PRO A 34 -15.61 -0.67 20.85
N SER A 35 -16.77 -1.24 20.50
CA SER A 35 -17.07 -1.70 19.15
C SER A 35 -18.46 -1.23 18.72
N PRO A 36 -18.60 -0.56 17.56
CA PRO A 36 -19.91 -0.26 17.01
C PRO A 36 -20.72 -1.54 16.73
N PRO A 37 -22.06 -1.47 16.79
CA PRO A 37 -22.93 -2.57 16.38
C PRO A 37 -22.55 -3.07 14.99
N LYS A 38 -22.47 -4.40 14.86
CA LYS A 38 -22.01 -5.08 13.65
C LYS A 38 -23.09 -6.02 13.13
N PHE A 39 -23.17 -6.19 11.83
CA PHE A 39 -24.06 -7.18 11.22
C PHE A 39 -23.42 -8.57 11.19
N PRO A 40 -24.23 -9.65 11.18
CA PRO A 40 -23.74 -10.98 10.92
C PRO A 40 -22.95 -11.03 9.61
N ILE A 41 -21.91 -11.87 9.55
CA ILE A 41 -21.05 -12.10 8.39
C ILE A 41 -20.19 -10.88 8.01
N ILE A 42 -20.79 -9.77 7.56
CA ILE A 42 -20.08 -8.60 7.03
C ILE A 42 -19.47 -7.68 8.08
N GLY A 43 -19.87 -7.84 9.34
CA GLY A 43 -19.38 -7.02 10.44
C GLY A 43 -19.71 -5.54 10.27
N ASN A 44 -18.70 -4.69 10.33
CA ASN A 44 -18.78 -3.23 10.27
C ASN A 44 -18.54 -2.66 8.86
N LEU A 45 -18.36 -3.50 7.82
CA LEU A 45 -18.12 -3.03 6.44
C LEU A 45 -19.22 -2.09 5.94
N HIS A 46 -20.47 -2.36 6.30
CA HIS A 46 -21.63 -1.55 5.90
C HIS A 46 -21.54 -0.09 6.36
N GLN A 47 -20.80 0.19 7.43
CA GLN A 47 -20.63 1.55 7.96
C GLN A 47 -19.60 2.36 7.16
N LEU A 48 -18.82 1.69 6.30
CA LEU A 48 -17.81 2.31 5.43
C LEU A 48 -18.30 2.49 3.99
N LEU A 49 -19.51 2.01 3.67
CA LEU A 49 -20.11 2.14 2.34
C LEU A 49 -20.66 3.55 2.12
N GLY A 50 -20.56 4.05 0.88
CA GLY A 50 -21.19 5.32 0.45
C GLY A 50 -20.46 6.60 0.86
N SER A 51 -19.42 6.52 1.69
CA SER A 51 -18.55 7.67 2.02
C SER A 51 -17.08 7.28 1.91
N HIS A 52 -16.18 8.26 1.97
CA HIS A 52 -14.76 7.97 2.02
C HIS A 52 -14.42 7.25 3.34
N PRO A 53 -13.82 6.05 3.33
CA PRO A 53 -13.66 5.22 4.53
C PRO A 53 -13.02 5.94 5.72
N HIS A 54 -12.00 6.77 5.47
CA HIS A 54 -11.34 7.55 6.51
C HIS A 54 -12.27 8.54 7.23
N ARG A 55 -13.27 9.12 6.54
CA ARG A 55 -14.26 10.02 7.14
C ARG A 55 -15.27 9.27 7.98
N ALA A 56 -15.74 8.12 7.48
CA ALA A 56 -16.62 7.23 8.26
C ALA A 56 -15.94 6.75 9.55
N LEU A 57 -14.66 6.35 9.45
CA LEU A 57 -13.86 5.96 10.61
C LEU A 57 -13.69 7.10 11.61
N HIS A 58 -13.46 8.33 11.13
CA HIS A 58 -13.39 9.50 12.01
C HIS A 58 -14.74 9.78 12.70
N ALA A 59 -15.86 9.75 11.97
CA ALA A 59 -17.18 9.95 12.57
C ALA A 59 -17.51 8.87 13.62
N LEU A 60 -17.10 7.62 13.37
CA LEU A 60 -17.21 6.54 14.34
C LEU A 60 -16.32 6.78 15.57
N SER A 61 -15.08 7.24 15.41
CA SER A 61 -14.20 7.49 16.56
C SER A 61 -14.69 8.64 17.44
N GLN A 62 -15.36 9.65 16.88
CA GLN A 62 -16.05 10.68 17.68
C GLN A 62 -17.14 10.10 18.59
N LYS A 63 -17.76 8.98 18.19
CA LYS A 63 -18.85 8.34 18.95
C LYS A 63 -18.37 7.23 19.90
N TYR A 64 -17.40 6.43 19.48
CA TYR A 64 -16.96 5.23 20.22
C TYR A 64 -15.61 5.41 20.93
N GLY A 65 -14.94 6.53 20.70
CA GLY A 65 -13.67 6.88 21.32
C GLY A 65 -12.46 6.68 20.40
N PRO A 66 -11.28 7.12 20.86
CA PRO A 66 -10.05 7.17 20.05
C PRO A 66 -9.40 5.81 19.81
N LEU A 67 -9.88 4.75 20.48
CA LEU A 67 -9.51 3.36 20.26
C LEU A 67 -10.79 2.55 20.13
N MET A 68 -11.01 1.94 18.97
CA MET A 68 -12.20 1.11 18.75
C MET A 68 -11.87 -0.15 17.96
N LEU A 69 -12.65 -1.20 18.20
CA LEU A 69 -12.56 -2.46 17.49
C LEU A 69 -13.67 -2.53 16.44
N LEU A 70 -13.27 -2.70 15.18
CA LEU A 70 -14.16 -3.05 14.08
C LEU A 70 -13.92 -4.51 13.67
N LYS A 71 -14.92 -5.09 13.02
CA LYS A 71 -14.78 -6.36 12.30
C LYS A 71 -15.08 -6.11 10.82
N LEU A 72 -14.04 -6.05 9.99
CA LEU A 72 -14.20 -5.84 8.55
C LEU A 72 -14.39 -7.20 7.88
N GLY A 73 -15.65 -7.56 7.62
CA GLY A 73 -16.02 -8.93 7.25
C GLY A 73 -15.75 -9.89 8.41
N SER A 74 -14.78 -10.77 8.23
CA SER A 74 -14.29 -11.69 9.26
C SER A 74 -13.04 -11.20 10.00
N VAL A 75 -12.38 -10.15 9.49
CA VAL A 75 -11.08 -9.67 10.00
C VAL A 75 -11.27 -8.66 11.14
N PRO A 76 -10.75 -8.92 12.36
CA PRO A 76 -10.74 -7.93 13.43
C PRO A 76 -9.76 -6.80 13.10
N THR A 77 -10.16 -5.55 13.34
CA THR A 77 -9.37 -4.36 12.99
C THR A 77 -9.49 -3.34 14.11
N ILE A 78 -8.35 -2.97 14.69
CA ILE A 78 -8.28 -1.89 15.68
C ILE A 78 -8.10 -0.58 14.93
N ILE A 79 -8.95 0.40 15.25
CA ILE A 79 -8.86 1.76 14.72
C ILE A 79 -8.31 2.65 15.81
N VAL A 80 -7.23 3.36 15.48
CA VAL A 80 -6.54 4.32 16.34
C VAL A 80 -6.80 5.72 15.79
N SER A 81 -7.28 6.63 16.63
CA SER A 81 -7.71 7.97 16.24
C SER A 81 -7.29 9.07 17.22
N SER A 82 -6.19 8.87 17.94
CA SER A 82 -5.53 9.91 18.76
C SER A 82 -4.01 9.85 18.55
N ALA A 83 -3.34 10.97 18.80
CA ALA A 83 -1.90 11.08 18.64
C ALA A 83 -1.14 10.23 19.66
N GLU A 84 -1.62 10.21 20.91
CA GLU A 84 -1.03 9.46 22.01
C GLU A 84 -1.05 7.95 21.74
N LEU A 85 -2.18 7.43 21.26
CA LEU A 85 -2.29 6.02 20.90
C LEU A 85 -1.55 5.68 19.61
N ALA A 86 -1.51 6.60 18.65
CA ALA A 86 -0.70 6.41 17.45
C ALA A 86 0.79 6.33 17.79
N GLN A 87 1.28 7.16 18.72
CA GLN A 87 2.64 7.07 19.24
C GLN A 87 2.89 5.73 19.94
N GLU A 88 1.95 5.26 20.76
CA GLU A 88 2.09 3.96 21.42
C GLU A 88 2.23 2.82 20.42
N VAL A 89 1.39 2.80 19.37
CA VAL A 89 1.40 1.75 18.34
C VAL A 89 2.60 1.86 17.40
N MET A 90 2.94 3.07 16.95
CA MET A 90 3.94 3.28 15.89
C MET A 90 5.35 3.51 16.41
N LYS A 91 5.54 3.74 17.71
CA LYS A 91 6.86 4.01 18.32
C LYS A 91 7.14 3.12 19.53
N THR A 92 6.24 3.08 20.52
CA THR A 92 6.50 2.31 21.75
C THR A 92 6.43 0.80 21.50
N GLN A 93 5.41 0.35 20.75
CA GLN A 93 5.14 -1.05 20.44
C GLN A 93 5.40 -1.37 18.95
N ASP A 94 6.26 -0.60 18.29
CA ASP A 94 6.44 -0.62 16.84
C ASP A 94 6.82 -2.01 16.30
N LEU A 95 7.65 -2.77 17.03
CA LEU A 95 8.05 -4.13 16.67
C LEU A 95 6.86 -5.11 16.62
N ILE A 96 5.88 -4.95 17.52
CA ILE A 96 4.68 -5.81 17.58
C ILE A 96 3.76 -5.51 16.40
N PHE A 97 3.63 -4.23 16.04
CA PHE A 97 2.75 -3.76 14.95
C PHE A 97 3.48 -3.58 13.60
N ALA A 98 4.74 -4.01 13.50
CA ALA A 98 5.56 -3.80 12.31
C ALA A 98 5.07 -4.60 11.10
N SER A 99 4.44 -5.74 11.32
CA SER A 99 4.02 -6.64 10.24
C SER A 99 2.85 -6.06 9.43
N ARG A 100 2.77 -6.44 8.16
CA ARG A 100 1.72 -5.99 7.23
C ARG A 100 0.63 -7.04 7.09
N PRO A 101 -0.64 -6.65 6.94
CA PRO A 101 -1.67 -7.59 6.53
C PRO A 101 -1.36 -8.11 5.12
N SER A 102 -1.63 -9.40 4.89
CA SER A 102 -1.53 -9.99 3.56
C SER A 102 -2.69 -9.50 2.70
N LEU A 103 -2.43 -8.56 1.81
CA LEU A 103 -3.41 -8.06 0.85
C LEU A 103 -3.31 -8.82 -0.47
N GLU A 104 -4.45 -9.21 -1.03
CA GLU A 104 -4.54 -9.89 -2.32
C GLU A 104 -3.81 -9.17 -3.47
N PRO A 105 -4.03 -7.85 -3.72
CA PRO A 105 -3.32 -7.16 -4.79
C PRO A 105 -1.80 -7.09 -4.56
N ALA A 106 -1.33 -6.98 -3.31
CA ALA A 106 0.10 -6.97 -3.01
C ALA A 106 0.76 -8.31 -3.38
N GLY A 107 0.13 -9.42 -3.00
CA GLY A 107 0.63 -10.76 -3.33
C GLY A 107 0.71 -11.00 -4.83
N GLN A 108 -0.28 -10.55 -5.59
CA GLN A 108 -0.34 -10.77 -7.04
C GLN A 108 0.51 -9.78 -7.86
N LEU A 109 0.63 -8.52 -7.44
CA LEU A 109 1.36 -7.47 -8.18
C LEU A 109 2.83 -7.37 -7.80
N LEU A 110 3.18 -7.65 -6.55
CA LEU A 110 4.49 -7.31 -5.98
C LEU A 110 5.32 -8.55 -5.68
N TYR A 111 5.37 -9.49 -6.62
CA TYR A 111 6.18 -10.72 -6.53
C TYR A 111 5.95 -11.49 -5.22
N ASN A 112 4.69 -11.73 -4.85
CA ASN A 112 4.30 -12.33 -3.57
C ASN A 112 4.66 -11.46 -2.35
N SER A 113 4.37 -10.16 -2.42
CA SER A 113 4.71 -9.15 -1.40
C SER A 113 6.20 -9.13 -1.04
N ARG A 114 7.06 -9.26 -2.05
CA ARG A 114 8.53 -9.16 -1.93
C ARG A 114 9.01 -7.75 -2.27
N ASP A 115 8.34 -6.77 -1.68
CA ASP A 115 8.61 -5.34 -1.85
C ASP A 115 8.88 -4.66 -0.49
N MET A 116 9.26 -3.38 -0.50
CA MET A 116 9.57 -2.66 0.73
C MET A 116 8.32 -2.27 1.56
N ILE A 117 7.14 -2.19 0.94
CA ILE A 117 5.91 -1.64 1.52
C ILE A 117 5.06 -2.73 2.19
N PHE A 118 4.88 -3.87 1.50
CA PHE A 118 3.99 -4.96 1.93
C PHE A 118 4.69 -6.23 2.41
N ALA A 119 6.01 -6.34 2.27
CA ALA A 119 6.73 -7.49 2.83
C ALA A 119 6.50 -7.63 4.35
N PRO A 120 6.28 -8.85 4.85
CA PRO A 120 6.23 -9.10 6.28
C PRO A 120 7.51 -8.63 6.97
N SER A 121 7.36 -8.15 8.22
CA SER A 121 8.51 -7.77 9.03
C SER A 121 9.42 -8.99 9.24
N GLY A 122 10.71 -8.82 8.96
CA GLY A 122 11.67 -9.92 8.97
C GLY A 122 13.03 -9.48 8.45
N GLU A 123 13.93 -10.45 8.31
CA GLU A 123 15.30 -10.18 7.84
C GLU A 123 15.33 -9.59 6.43
N TYR A 124 14.59 -10.18 5.51
CA TYR A 124 14.45 -9.70 4.13
C TYR A 124 13.99 -8.23 4.07
N TRP A 125 12.92 -7.88 4.80
CA TRP A 125 12.41 -6.51 4.85
C TRP A 125 13.45 -5.54 5.42
N ARG A 126 14.18 -5.93 6.49
CA ARG A 126 15.25 -5.11 7.05
C ARG A 126 16.38 -4.89 6.05
N GLN A 127 16.76 -5.91 5.29
CA GLN A 127 17.81 -5.82 4.26
C GLN A 127 17.41 -4.86 3.13
N ILE A 128 16.21 -5.00 2.56
CA ILE A 128 15.71 -4.10 1.52
C ILE A 128 15.55 -2.68 2.03
N LYS A 129 14.97 -2.51 3.22
CA LYS A 129 14.84 -1.18 3.84
C LYS A 129 16.20 -0.52 4.02
N LYS A 130 17.20 -1.26 4.52
CA LYS A 130 18.57 -0.75 4.66
C LYS A 130 19.15 -0.35 3.31
N LEU A 131 18.98 -1.19 2.28
CA LEU A 131 19.44 -0.90 0.92
C LEU A 131 18.83 0.40 0.41
N CYS A 132 17.50 0.55 0.44
CA CYS A 132 16.82 1.76 0.00
C CYS A 132 17.28 3.01 0.79
N ILE A 133 17.44 2.90 2.12
CA ILE A 133 17.91 4.00 2.94
C ILE A 133 19.34 4.42 2.55
N VAL A 134 20.25 3.47 2.41
CA VAL A 134 21.66 3.77 2.13
C VAL A 134 21.83 4.29 0.70
N GLN A 135 21.22 3.61 -0.27
CA GLN A 135 21.51 3.80 -1.69
C GLN A 135 20.61 4.82 -2.39
N LEU A 136 19.45 5.13 -1.83
CA LEU A 136 18.49 6.08 -2.44
C LEU A 136 18.16 7.25 -1.52
N LEU A 137 17.89 6.99 -0.24
CA LEU A 137 17.32 7.98 0.68
C LEU A 137 18.34 8.59 1.65
N SER A 138 19.63 8.28 1.51
CA SER A 138 20.67 8.86 2.36
C SER A 138 20.87 10.34 2.02
N ALA A 139 21.27 11.15 3.00
CA ALA A 139 21.46 12.59 2.78
C ALA A 139 22.41 12.88 1.60
N LYS A 140 23.48 12.07 1.45
CA LYS A 140 24.41 12.16 0.32
C LYS A 140 23.73 11.88 -1.02
N ARG A 141 22.94 10.81 -1.13
CA ARG A 141 22.23 10.45 -2.37
C ARG A 141 21.13 11.46 -2.70
N VAL A 142 20.37 11.91 -1.70
CA VAL A 142 19.39 12.97 -1.90
C VAL A 142 20.06 14.27 -2.39
N GLN A 143 21.24 14.63 -1.87
CA GLN A 143 21.99 15.80 -2.35
C GLN A 143 22.53 15.63 -3.77
N SER A 144 22.97 14.42 -4.17
CA SER A 144 23.46 14.18 -5.54
C SER A 144 22.35 14.34 -6.60
N PHE A 145 21.08 14.20 -6.23
CA PHE A 145 19.94 14.47 -7.12
C PHE A 145 19.46 15.94 -7.12
N SER A 146 20.24 16.88 -6.58
CA SER A 146 19.90 18.32 -6.56
C SER A 146 19.67 18.89 -7.96
N ILE A 147 20.61 18.67 -8.88
CA ILE A 147 20.52 19.14 -10.27
C ILE A 147 19.24 18.61 -10.94
N VAL A 148 18.91 17.33 -10.74
CA VAL A 148 17.69 16.73 -11.29
C VAL A 148 16.43 17.42 -10.75
N ARG A 149 16.39 17.73 -9.45
CA ARG A 149 15.26 18.46 -8.86
C ARG A 149 15.16 19.87 -9.41
N ASP A 150 16.27 20.60 -9.51
CA ASP A 150 16.27 21.99 -9.97
C ASP A 150 15.78 22.08 -11.42
N GLU A 151 16.19 21.14 -12.27
CA GLU A 151 15.69 21.05 -13.65
C GLU A 151 14.20 20.72 -13.72
N GLU A 152 13.74 19.70 -12.99
CA GLU A 152 12.32 19.29 -12.99
C GLU A 152 11.42 20.41 -12.44
N VAL A 153 11.87 21.10 -11.38
CA VAL A 153 11.14 22.25 -10.81
C VAL A 153 11.10 23.41 -11.80
N SER A 154 12.21 23.72 -12.47
CA SER A 154 12.26 24.78 -13.48
C SER A 154 11.28 24.52 -14.62
N GLN A 155 11.21 23.28 -15.13
CA GLN A 155 10.25 22.87 -16.16
C GLN A 155 8.79 23.02 -15.70
N VAL A 156 8.49 22.70 -14.44
CA VAL A 156 7.16 22.89 -13.86
C VAL A 156 6.80 24.36 -13.79
N ILE A 157 7.71 25.21 -13.31
CA ILE A 157 7.48 26.67 -13.20
C ILE A 157 7.21 27.26 -14.58
N GLU A 158 8.04 26.92 -15.58
CA GLU A 158 7.83 27.37 -16.96
C GLU A 158 6.49 26.89 -17.54
N ARG A 159 6.12 25.64 -17.26
CA ARG A 159 4.84 25.08 -17.72
C ARG A 159 3.65 25.79 -17.07
N ILE A 160 3.73 26.10 -15.78
CA ILE A 160 2.69 26.87 -15.07
C ILE A 160 2.60 28.27 -15.67
N ALA A 161 3.72 28.98 -15.81
CA ALA A 161 3.76 30.33 -16.38
C ALA A 161 3.12 30.37 -17.77
N ARG A 162 3.49 29.43 -18.64
CA ARG A 162 2.94 29.31 -20.00
C ARG A 162 1.46 28.95 -20.03
N CYS A 163 0.99 28.07 -19.16
CA CYS A 163 -0.43 27.71 -19.12
C CYS A 163 -1.27 28.83 -18.52
N SER A 164 -0.73 29.56 -17.53
CA SER A 164 -1.44 30.64 -16.84
C SER A 164 -1.74 31.84 -17.74
N SER A 165 -0.96 32.06 -18.80
CA SER A 165 -1.24 33.11 -19.79
C SER A 165 -2.42 32.79 -20.70
N VAL A 166 -2.84 31.52 -20.76
CA VAL A 166 -3.96 31.05 -21.59
C VAL A 166 -5.24 30.86 -20.77
N GLY A 167 -5.14 30.48 -19.48
CA GLY A 167 -6.29 30.31 -18.61
C GLY A 167 -6.01 29.50 -17.34
N PRO A 168 -7.07 29.02 -16.65
CA PRO A 168 -6.92 28.24 -15.42
C PRO A 168 -6.02 27.01 -15.60
N VAL A 169 -5.10 26.82 -14.64
CA VAL A 169 -4.10 25.76 -14.69
C VAL A 169 -4.55 24.57 -13.84
N ASN A 170 -4.59 23.38 -14.45
CA ASN A 170 -4.79 22.13 -13.70
C ASN A 170 -3.48 21.71 -13.02
N LEU A 171 -3.29 22.15 -11.77
CA LEU A 171 -2.11 21.86 -10.96
C LEU A 171 -1.98 20.37 -10.64
N SER A 172 -3.07 19.66 -10.37
CA SER A 172 -3.02 18.21 -10.08
C SER A 172 -2.37 17.42 -11.20
N ARG A 173 -2.71 17.73 -12.46
CA ARG A 173 -2.09 17.10 -13.64
C ARG A 173 -0.60 17.44 -13.76
N ILE A 174 -0.21 18.69 -13.49
CA ILE A 174 1.18 19.13 -13.59
C ILE A 174 2.03 18.47 -12.50
N LEU A 175 1.56 18.49 -11.25
CA LEU A 175 2.27 17.92 -10.10
C LEU A 175 2.37 16.39 -10.16
N ASN A 176 1.35 15.71 -10.69
CA ASN A 176 1.41 14.27 -10.94
C ASN A 176 2.48 13.91 -12.00
N SER A 177 2.56 14.68 -13.09
CA SER A 177 3.62 14.53 -14.10
C SER A 177 4.99 14.75 -13.47
N PHE A 178 5.17 15.88 -12.77
CA PHE A 178 6.41 16.23 -12.08
C PHE A 178 6.88 15.13 -11.13
N THR A 179 5.99 14.60 -10.29
CA THR A 179 6.36 13.55 -9.32
C THR A 179 6.83 12.29 -10.04
N SER A 180 6.10 11.88 -11.08
CA SER A 180 6.47 10.71 -11.88
C SER A 180 7.78 10.93 -12.63
N ASP A 181 7.96 12.08 -13.26
CA ASP A 181 9.16 12.45 -14.01
C ASP A 181 10.39 12.49 -13.11
N LEU A 182 10.29 13.15 -11.95
CA LEU A 182 11.35 13.22 -10.94
C LEU A 182 11.73 11.83 -10.41
N ILE A 183 10.75 11.03 -9.99
CA ILE A 183 11.02 9.67 -9.47
C ILE A 183 11.64 8.80 -10.55
N THR A 184 11.12 8.86 -11.79
CA THR A 184 11.65 8.06 -12.91
C THR A 184 13.09 8.44 -13.21
N ARG A 185 13.42 9.74 -13.21
CA ARG A 185 14.79 10.21 -13.45
C ARG A 185 15.77 9.78 -12.38
N ILE A 186 15.33 9.77 -11.13
CA ILE A 186 16.16 9.36 -9.99
C ILE A 186 16.32 7.85 -9.95
N ALA A 187 15.24 7.10 -10.19
CA ALA A 187 15.22 5.65 -10.04
C ALA A 187 15.76 4.92 -11.26
N LEU A 188 15.42 5.37 -12.48
CA LEU A 188 15.68 4.68 -13.76
C LEU A 188 16.63 5.47 -14.68
N GLY A 189 17.14 6.61 -14.23
CA GLY A 189 18.04 7.46 -15.01
C GLY A 189 17.37 8.25 -16.14
N ARG A 190 18.11 9.21 -16.73
CA ARG A 190 17.62 10.05 -17.84
C ARG A 190 17.42 9.27 -19.15
N LYS A 191 18.18 8.19 -19.35
CA LYS A 191 18.13 7.36 -20.57
C LYS A 191 16.75 6.75 -20.80
N PHE A 192 15.95 6.64 -19.74
CA PHE A 192 14.65 6.00 -19.77
C PHE A 192 13.47 6.94 -20.18
N LEU A 193 13.73 8.22 -20.47
CA LEU A 193 12.71 9.29 -20.57
C LEU A 193 12.02 9.50 -21.93
N GLY A 194 11.78 8.44 -22.72
CA GLY A 194 10.99 8.54 -23.95
C GLY A 194 9.51 8.89 -23.69
N GLN A 195 8.88 9.72 -24.54
CA GLN A 195 7.49 10.19 -24.34
C GLN A 195 6.48 9.03 -24.24
N GLU A 196 6.62 8.00 -25.08
CA GLU A 196 5.73 6.83 -25.05
C GLU A 196 5.95 5.96 -23.81
N ARG A 197 7.20 5.76 -23.38
CA ARG A 197 7.53 5.06 -22.13
C ARG A 197 6.99 5.78 -20.91
N ARG A 198 7.15 7.10 -20.86
CA ARG A 198 6.56 7.95 -19.81
C ARG A 198 5.05 7.77 -19.70
N LYS A 199 4.33 7.76 -20.85
CA LYS A 199 2.88 7.51 -20.87
C LYS A 199 2.54 6.10 -20.39
N LYS A 200 3.30 5.07 -20.82
CA LYS A 200 3.14 3.68 -20.38
C LYS A 200 3.30 3.56 -18.85
N LEU A 201 4.35 4.16 -18.29
CA LEU A 201 4.61 4.19 -16.85
C LEU A 201 3.49 4.88 -16.07
N HIS A 202 3.03 6.05 -16.52
CA HIS A 202 1.93 6.75 -15.85
C HIS A 202 0.66 5.89 -15.80
N ARG A 203 0.30 5.23 -16.91
CA ARG A 203 -0.84 4.30 -16.94
C ARG A 203 -0.65 3.12 -15.98
N LEU A 204 0.57 2.61 -15.85
CA LEU A 204 0.88 1.53 -14.90
C LEU A 204 0.72 2.00 -13.46
N ILE A 205 1.21 3.18 -13.11
CA ILE A 205 1.07 3.79 -11.78
C ILE A 205 -0.40 4.05 -11.43
N GLU A 206 -1.17 4.61 -12.38
CA GLU A 206 -2.60 4.86 -12.22
C GLU A 206 -3.38 3.55 -12.01
N GLU A 207 -3.10 2.54 -12.84
CA GLU A 207 -3.76 1.23 -12.74
C GLU A 207 -3.41 0.53 -11.42
N THR A 208 -2.14 0.55 -11.01
CA THR A 208 -1.72 0.00 -9.71
C THR A 208 -2.40 0.72 -8.55
N SER A 209 -2.50 2.05 -8.59
CA SER A 209 -3.21 2.84 -7.57
C SER A 209 -4.68 2.46 -7.50
N ALA A 210 -5.34 2.28 -8.64
CA ALA A 210 -6.73 1.86 -8.72
C ALA A 210 -6.95 0.42 -8.21
N LEU A 211 -5.99 -0.48 -8.44
CA LEU A 211 -6.03 -1.84 -7.91
C LEU A 211 -5.86 -1.85 -6.39
N PHE A 212 -4.88 -1.13 -5.83
CA PHE A 212 -4.73 -1.04 -4.36
C PHE A 212 -5.90 -0.32 -3.66
N GLY A 213 -6.61 0.57 -4.36
CA GLY A 213 -7.85 1.18 -3.86
C GLY A 213 -9.10 0.31 -3.98
N GLY A 214 -8.99 -0.87 -4.61
CA GLY A 214 -10.10 -1.78 -4.85
C GLY A 214 -10.57 -2.56 -3.61
N PHE A 215 -11.78 -3.11 -3.69
CA PHE A 215 -12.33 -4.01 -2.67
C PHE A 215 -12.12 -5.47 -3.08
N TYR A 216 -11.37 -6.22 -2.27
CA TYR A 216 -11.09 -7.63 -2.50
C TYR A 216 -11.76 -8.49 -1.42
N VAL A 217 -12.61 -9.44 -1.85
CA VAL A 217 -13.39 -10.25 -0.91
C VAL A 217 -12.49 -11.08 0.02
N ARG A 218 -11.35 -11.58 -0.48
CA ARG A 218 -10.43 -12.40 0.33
C ARG A 218 -9.73 -11.62 1.44
N ASP A 219 -9.54 -10.32 1.27
CA ASP A 219 -8.95 -9.46 2.32
C ASP A 219 -9.86 -9.35 3.55
N TYR A 220 -11.17 -9.58 3.39
CA TYR A 220 -12.15 -9.52 4.47
C TYR A 220 -12.72 -10.89 4.86
N PHE A 221 -12.67 -11.88 3.96
CA PHE A 221 -13.23 -13.23 4.14
C PHE A 221 -12.25 -14.32 3.68
N PRO A 222 -11.23 -14.67 4.48
CA PRO A 222 -10.18 -15.61 4.07
C PRO A 222 -10.63 -17.09 3.95
N TRP A 223 -11.82 -17.46 4.45
CA TRP A 223 -12.14 -18.86 4.79
C TRP A 223 -12.91 -19.66 3.72
N PRO A 224 -13.36 -19.05 2.61
CA PRO A 224 -13.64 -19.83 1.40
C PRO A 224 -12.82 -19.33 0.20
N GLY A 225 -11.88 -20.16 -0.27
CA GLY A 225 -10.98 -19.83 -1.38
C GLY A 225 -11.67 -19.54 -2.73
N TRP A 226 -12.93 -19.95 -2.90
CA TRP A 226 -13.73 -19.64 -4.09
C TRP A 226 -14.22 -18.18 -4.13
N LEU A 227 -14.33 -17.52 -2.96
CA LEU A 227 -14.80 -16.12 -2.89
C LEU A 227 -13.85 -15.14 -3.58
N GLY A 228 -12.56 -15.48 -3.74
CA GLY A 228 -11.62 -14.65 -4.50
C GLY A 228 -12.07 -14.43 -5.94
N LYS A 229 -12.66 -15.46 -6.56
CA LYS A 229 -13.17 -15.40 -7.95
C LYS A 229 -14.37 -14.48 -8.12
N LEU A 230 -15.11 -14.18 -7.04
CA LEU A 230 -16.27 -13.27 -7.09
C LEU A 230 -15.87 -11.80 -7.23
N SER A 231 -14.65 -11.43 -6.86
CA SER A 231 -14.16 -10.06 -7.03
C SER A 231 -14.06 -9.66 -8.50
N GLY A 232 -13.89 -10.62 -9.41
CA GLY A 232 -13.70 -10.39 -10.84
C GLY A 232 -12.43 -9.62 -11.21
N THR A 233 -11.57 -9.31 -10.23
CA THR A 233 -10.39 -8.44 -10.41
C THR A 233 -9.12 -9.20 -10.76
N ASP A 234 -9.07 -10.52 -10.58
CA ASP A 234 -7.87 -11.34 -10.81
C ASP A 234 -7.27 -11.15 -12.22
N GLY A 235 -8.11 -11.10 -13.25
CA GLY A 235 -7.65 -10.88 -14.63
C GLY A 235 -7.05 -9.48 -14.85
N ARG A 236 -7.59 -8.46 -14.17
CA ARG A 236 -7.10 -7.08 -14.22
C ARG A 236 -5.76 -6.95 -13.50
N VAL A 237 -5.66 -7.55 -12.31
CA VAL A 237 -4.43 -7.60 -11.50
C VAL A 237 -3.32 -8.34 -12.26
N LYS A 238 -3.61 -9.53 -12.81
CA LYS A 238 -2.65 -10.31 -13.60
C LYS A 238 -2.14 -9.54 -14.83
N ARG A 239 -3.02 -8.82 -15.52
CA ARG A 239 -2.63 -7.99 -16.68
C ARG A 239 -1.72 -6.85 -16.25
N CYS A 240 -2.02 -6.20 -15.12
CA CYS A 240 -1.19 -5.15 -14.56
C CYS A 240 0.20 -5.69 -14.16
N PHE A 241 0.26 -6.86 -13.52
CA PHE A 241 1.52 -7.56 -13.22
C PHE A 241 2.36 -7.81 -14.49
N ILE A 242 1.78 -8.42 -15.53
CA ILE A 242 2.50 -8.69 -16.79
C ILE A 242 3.06 -7.41 -17.41
N ASN A 243 2.30 -6.32 -17.38
CA ASN A 243 2.76 -5.05 -17.94
C ASN A 243 3.88 -4.40 -17.10
N TRP A 244 3.83 -4.53 -15.77
CA TRP A 244 4.90 -4.09 -14.88
C TRP A 244 6.16 -4.93 -15.06
N ASP A 245 6.02 -6.25 -15.09
CA ASP A 245 7.11 -7.20 -15.27
C ASP A 245 7.84 -6.94 -16.60
N ALA A 246 7.09 -6.81 -17.71
CA ALA A 246 7.65 -6.45 -19.01
C ALA A 246 8.32 -5.07 -19.02
N PHE A 247 7.79 -4.11 -18.25
CA PHE A 247 8.39 -2.78 -18.14
C PHE A 247 9.70 -2.81 -17.33
N LEU A 248 9.73 -3.50 -16.19
CA LEU A 248 10.93 -3.61 -15.35
C LEU A 248 12.02 -4.44 -16.06
N GLU A 249 11.65 -5.47 -16.80
CA GLU A 249 12.58 -6.25 -17.63
C GLU A 249 13.18 -5.39 -18.75
N GLU A 250 12.39 -4.52 -19.39
CA GLU A 250 12.87 -3.55 -20.37
C GLU A 250 13.89 -2.57 -19.74
N VAL A 251 13.61 -2.06 -18.53
CA VAL A 251 14.54 -1.23 -17.75
C VAL A 251 15.85 -1.97 -17.48
N ILE A 252 15.77 -3.19 -16.93
CA ILE A 252 16.95 -3.97 -16.51
C ILE A 252 17.87 -4.21 -17.72
N ARG A 253 17.33 -4.68 -18.84
CA ARG A 253 18.11 -4.97 -20.05
C ARG A 253 18.84 -3.74 -20.58
N GLU A 254 18.21 -2.57 -20.57
CA GLU A 254 18.86 -1.34 -21.03
C GLU A 254 20.05 -0.91 -20.17
N HIS A 255 19.98 -1.15 -18.86
CA HIS A 255 21.09 -0.87 -17.95
C HIS A 255 22.20 -1.93 -18.09
N GLU A 256 21.85 -3.20 -18.33
CA GLU A 256 22.81 -4.27 -18.60
C GLU A 256 23.59 -4.08 -19.91
N ASP A 257 22.90 -3.69 -20.99
CA ASP A 257 23.48 -3.48 -22.32
C ASP A 257 24.42 -2.27 -22.37
N GLY A 258 24.44 -1.44 -21.32
CA GLY A 258 25.35 -0.31 -21.20
C GLY A 258 25.22 0.72 -22.32
N LYS A 259 24.05 0.79 -23.00
CA LYS A 259 23.76 1.80 -24.03
C LYS A 259 23.85 3.18 -23.39
N LYS A 260 25.04 3.77 -23.43
CA LYS A 260 25.28 5.17 -23.13
C LYS A 260 24.98 5.90 -24.43
N ASP A 261 23.81 6.52 -24.50
CA ASP A 261 23.64 7.61 -25.48
C ASP A 261 24.76 8.62 -25.21
N GLU A 262 25.55 8.90 -26.25
CA GLU A 262 26.71 9.81 -26.22
C GLU A 262 26.31 11.28 -25.99
N SER A 263 25.01 11.56 -25.89
CA SER A 263 24.42 12.87 -25.68
C SER A 263 24.20 13.18 -24.19
N GLY A 264 25.29 13.48 -23.48
CA GLY A 264 25.32 14.51 -22.43
C GLY A 264 24.53 14.30 -21.13
N GLY A 265 24.28 13.06 -20.69
CA GLY A 265 23.61 12.77 -19.42
C GLY A 265 24.57 12.65 -18.23
N ASP A 266 24.30 13.42 -17.18
CA ASP A 266 24.96 13.44 -15.86
C ASP A 266 25.53 12.06 -15.41
N GLN A 267 26.82 12.01 -15.04
CA GLN A 267 27.59 10.78 -14.75
C GLN A 267 27.19 10.05 -13.45
N ASN A 268 26.03 10.34 -12.89
CA ASN A 268 25.59 9.78 -11.62
C ASN A 268 24.89 8.43 -11.82
N GLU A 269 25.42 7.41 -11.16
CA GLU A 269 24.83 6.08 -10.97
C GLU A 269 23.38 6.21 -10.44
N ASP A 270 22.40 5.70 -11.19
CA ASP A 270 20.99 5.66 -10.77
C ASP A 270 20.70 4.46 -9.85
N PHE A 271 19.44 4.31 -9.41
CA PHE A 271 19.11 3.26 -8.46
C PHE A 271 19.17 1.85 -9.07
N VAL A 272 18.86 1.70 -10.35
CA VAL A 272 18.93 0.41 -11.05
C VAL A 272 20.39 -0.01 -11.21
N ASP A 273 21.28 0.92 -11.58
CA ASP A 273 22.72 0.67 -11.65
C ASP A 273 23.28 0.14 -10.32
N VAL A 274 22.88 0.76 -9.19
CA VAL A 274 23.28 0.32 -7.84
C VAL A 274 22.75 -1.09 -7.53
N LEU A 275 21.51 -1.40 -7.90
CA LEU A 275 20.95 -2.73 -7.67
C LEU A 275 21.70 -3.81 -8.47
N LEU A 276 21.99 -3.53 -9.74
CA LEU A 276 22.74 -4.43 -10.62
C LEU A 276 24.18 -4.64 -10.14
N SER A 277 24.85 -3.59 -9.64
CA SER A 277 26.21 -3.71 -9.09
C SER A 277 26.24 -4.59 -7.84
N LEU A 278 25.29 -4.39 -6.90
CA LEU A 278 25.14 -5.21 -5.71
C LEU A 278 24.81 -6.68 -6.03
N GLN A 279 23.98 -6.92 -7.04
CA GLN A 279 23.68 -8.28 -7.49
C GLN A 279 24.94 -8.98 -8.03
N LYS A 280 25.71 -8.30 -8.88
CA LYS A 280 26.98 -8.82 -9.42
C LYS A 280 27.99 -9.12 -8.31
N ASP A 281 28.11 -8.26 -7.32
CA ASP A 281 29.02 -8.48 -6.19
C ASP A 281 28.59 -9.65 -5.30
N THR A 282 27.27 -9.81 -5.09
CA THR A 282 26.73 -10.96 -4.36
C THR A 282 27.01 -12.27 -5.09
N HIS A 283 26.81 -12.31 -6.42
CA HIS A 283 27.14 -13.49 -7.23
C HIS A 283 28.63 -13.82 -7.24
N LYS A 284 29.51 -12.80 -7.28
CA LYS A 284 30.96 -13.01 -7.16
C LYS A 284 31.34 -13.56 -5.78
N ALA A 285 30.73 -13.03 -4.72
CA ALA A 285 30.97 -13.50 -3.36
C ALA A 285 30.53 -14.97 -3.19
N SER A 286 29.33 -15.35 -3.67
CA SER A 286 28.86 -16.73 -3.62
C SER A 286 29.75 -17.68 -4.43
N ALA A 287 30.13 -17.30 -5.66
CA ALA A 287 31.04 -18.08 -6.48
C ALA A 287 32.43 -18.25 -5.85
N SER A 288 32.94 -17.21 -5.17
CA SER A 288 34.23 -17.28 -4.45
C SER A 288 34.17 -18.20 -3.22
N LEU A 289 33.03 -18.24 -2.51
CA LEU A 289 32.80 -19.14 -1.37
C LEU A 289 32.67 -20.60 -1.83
N GLU A 290 32.00 -20.85 -2.95
CA GLU A 290 31.93 -22.17 -3.59
C GLU A 290 33.30 -22.65 -4.10
N THR A 291 34.12 -21.73 -4.61
CA THR A 291 35.49 -22.06 -5.06
C THR A 291 36.41 -22.35 -3.87
N ARG A 292 36.28 -21.59 -2.78
CA ARG A 292 37.06 -21.77 -1.55
C ARG A 292 36.65 -23.02 -0.78
N SER A 293 35.36 -23.37 -0.77
CA SER A 293 34.89 -24.64 -0.19
C SER A 293 35.37 -25.85 -0.99
N ARG A 294 35.47 -25.74 -2.32
CA ARG A 294 36.07 -26.76 -3.19
C ARG A 294 37.58 -26.92 -3.00
N GLN A 295 38.30 -25.86 -2.66
CA GLN A 295 39.74 -25.92 -2.38
C GLN A 295 40.05 -26.45 -0.98
N SER A 296 39.13 -26.38 -0.01
CA SER A 296 39.29 -26.95 1.33
C SER A 296 38.98 -28.46 1.43
N PHE A 297 38.71 -29.12 0.31
CA PHE A 297 38.44 -30.56 0.23
C PHE A 297 39.53 -31.35 -0.52
N TRP A 298 40.69 -30.75 -0.76
CA TRP A 298 41.91 -31.39 -1.27
C TRP A 298 43.11 -31.04 -0.40
#